data_AF-A0A2S8WRV4-F1
#
_entry.id   AF-A0A2S8WRV4-F1
#
_cell.length_a   1.000
_cell.length_b   1.000
_cell.length_c   1.000
_cell.angle_alpha   90.00
_cell.angle_beta   90.00
_cell.angle_gamma   90.00
#
_symmetry.space_group_name_H-M   'P 1'
#
loop_
_entity.id
_entity.type
_entity.pdbx_description
1 polymer ?
#
loop_
_entity_poly.entity_id
_entity_poly.type
_entity_poly.pdbx_seq_one_letter_code
_entity_poly.pdbx_strand_id
1 'polypeptide(L)'
;MTLIRRAVCGLSVAALSVMLTGCSIDALIWGKAGAQVIQTTEKFVGDLASGKASDSVCTDSVSNLGVPSDWSGLSAGEPEKFFADYWEEQAKLNPQWNINLEGLPDGAVPGTRFPGDIFFRETEGGLCIIDVAWSTLESVG
;
A
#
# COMPACT_ATOMS: atom_id res chain seq x y z
N MET A 1 -34.66 15.47 51.01
CA MET A 1 -33.65 15.96 50.04
C MET A 1 -33.20 14.79 49.19
N THR A 2 -33.39 14.98 47.89
CA THR A 2 -33.24 14.04 46.77
C THR A 2 -31.77 13.69 46.53
N LEU A 3 -31.48 12.48 46.03
CA LEU A 3 -30.49 12.27 44.98
C LEU A 3 -30.78 10.94 44.25
N ILE A 4 -31.53 11.08 43.17
CA ILE A 4 -31.83 10.03 42.18
C ILE A 4 -30.52 9.72 41.44
N ARG A 5 -30.00 8.50 41.59
CA ARG A 5 -28.88 8.00 40.79
C ARG A 5 -29.37 7.82 39.35
N ARG A 6 -28.96 8.73 38.46
CA ARG A 6 -29.11 8.58 37.00
C ARG A 6 -28.13 7.52 36.53
N ALA A 7 -28.63 6.34 36.16
CA ALA A 7 -27.90 5.41 35.31
C ALA A 7 -27.90 5.98 33.88
N VAL A 8 -26.75 6.49 33.44
CA VAL A 8 -26.53 6.83 32.04
C VAL A 8 -26.12 5.54 31.35
N CYS A 9 -27.06 4.88 30.68
CA CYS A 9 -26.75 3.86 29.68
C CYS A 9 -25.99 4.54 28.54
N GLY A 10 -24.66 4.43 28.55
CA GLY A 10 -23.85 4.80 27.41
C GLY A 10 -24.21 3.89 26.24
N LEU A 11 -24.96 4.43 25.28
CA LEU A 11 -25.13 3.78 23.98
C LEU A 11 -23.76 3.76 23.31
N SER A 12 -23.10 2.60 23.35
CA SER A 12 -21.98 2.30 22.47
C SER A 12 -22.48 2.34 21.03
N VAL A 13 -22.26 3.47 20.35
CA VAL A 13 -22.37 3.56 18.90
C VAL A 13 -21.18 2.78 18.35
N ALA A 14 -21.35 1.46 18.24
CA ALA A 14 -20.47 0.64 17.43
C ALA A 14 -20.67 1.13 15.99
N ALA A 15 -19.74 1.95 15.51
CA ALA A 15 -19.66 2.30 14.11
C ALA A 15 -19.35 1.01 13.34
N LEU A 16 -20.40 0.33 12.86
CA LEU A 16 -20.26 -0.64 11.78
C LEU A 16 -19.86 0.16 10.54
N SER A 17 -18.56 0.36 10.39
CA SER A 17 -17.95 0.83 9.15
C SER A 17 -18.18 -0.23 8.10
N VAL A 18 -19.30 -0.10 7.38
CA VAL A 18 -19.47 -0.40 5.96
C VAL A 18 -18.61 -1.57 5.45
N MET A 19 -19.10 -2.81 5.62
CA MET A 19 -18.65 -3.93 4.79
C MET A 19 -19.32 -3.85 3.41
N LEU A 20 -19.04 -2.78 2.66
CA LEU A 20 -19.28 -2.76 1.21
C LEU A 20 -18.12 -3.52 0.55
N THR A 21 -18.02 -4.82 0.79
CA THR A 21 -17.28 -5.71 -0.11
C THR A 21 -18.18 -5.97 -1.31
N GLY A 22 -18.39 -4.94 -2.13
CA GLY A 22 -18.66 -5.21 -3.53
C GLY A 22 -17.55 -6.14 -3.99
N CYS A 23 -17.88 -7.25 -4.64
CA CYS A 23 -16.86 -8.12 -5.23
C CYS A 23 -16.00 -7.24 -6.14
N SER A 24 -14.83 -6.80 -5.66
CA SER A 24 -13.87 -6.13 -6.52
C SER A 24 -13.51 -7.14 -7.60
N ILE A 25 -13.37 -6.67 -8.84
CA ILE A 25 -12.83 -7.48 -9.93
C ILE A 25 -11.47 -8.04 -9.51
N ASP A 26 -10.69 -7.28 -8.75
CA ASP A 26 -9.40 -7.73 -8.19
C ASP A 26 -9.56 -8.93 -7.25
N ALA A 27 -10.62 -8.97 -6.44
CA ALA A 27 -10.87 -10.09 -5.55
C ALA A 27 -11.29 -11.37 -6.31
N LEU A 28 -11.86 -11.22 -7.50
CA LEU A 28 -12.17 -12.33 -8.39
C LEU A 28 -10.92 -12.86 -9.10
N ILE A 29 -10.01 -11.98 -9.53
CA ILE A 29 -8.79 -12.34 -10.27
C ILE A 29 -7.67 -12.81 -9.33
N TRP A 30 -7.39 -12.03 -8.28
CA TRP A 30 -6.23 -12.18 -7.40
C TRP A 30 -6.59 -12.76 -6.02
N GLY A 31 -7.86 -13.06 -5.78
CA GLY A 31 -8.36 -13.43 -4.46
C GLY A 31 -8.34 -12.27 -3.47
N LYS A 32 -8.85 -12.50 -2.26
CA LYS A 32 -8.97 -11.46 -1.23
C LYS A 32 -7.63 -10.83 -0.82
N ALA A 33 -6.59 -11.66 -0.70
CA ALA A 33 -5.28 -11.19 -0.25
C ALA A 33 -4.57 -10.35 -1.33
N GLY A 34 -4.57 -10.80 -2.59
CA GLY A 34 -4.03 -10.00 -3.69
C GLY A 34 -4.79 -8.69 -3.90
N ALA A 35 -6.13 -8.72 -3.81
CA ALA A 35 -6.93 -7.51 -3.86
C ALA A 35 -6.60 -6.51 -2.73
N GLN A 36 -6.24 -7.01 -1.54
CA GLN A 36 -5.78 -6.15 -0.45
C GLN A 36 -4.43 -5.49 -0.77
N VAL A 37 -3.49 -6.21 -1.38
CA VAL A 37 -2.20 -5.64 -1.84
C VAL A 37 -2.44 -4.51 -2.84
N ILE A 38 -3.29 -4.73 -3.84
CA ILE A 38 -3.68 -3.69 -4.83
C ILE A 38 -4.29 -2.48 -4.12
N GLN A 39 -5.29 -2.68 -3.26
CA GLN A 39 -5.97 -1.59 -2.57
C GLN A 39 -5.02 -0.78 -1.67
N THR A 40 -4.14 -1.45 -0.92
CA THR A 40 -3.12 -0.78 -0.10
C THR A 40 -2.15 0.00 -0.97
N THR A 41 -1.77 -0.53 -2.12
CA THR A 41 -0.88 0.13 -3.09
C THR A 41 -1.50 1.40 -3.66
N GLU A 42 -2.75 1.33 -4.13
CA GLU A 42 -3.47 2.50 -4.66
C GLU A 42 -3.58 3.63 -3.62
N LYS A 43 -3.92 3.27 -2.37
CA LYS A 43 -3.96 4.24 -1.28
C LYS A 43 -2.57 4.86 -1.05
N PHE A 44 -1.53 4.03 -0.97
CA PHE A 44 -0.17 4.47 -0.72
C PHE A 44 0.35 5.40 -1.81
N VAL A 45 0.19 5.03 -3.08
CA VAL A 45 0.57 5.86 -4.23
C VAL A 45 -0.20 7.19 -4.21
N GLY A 46 -1.51 7.16 -3.98
CA GLY A 46 -2.32 8.37 -3.87
C GLY A 46 -1.93 9.30 -2.72
N ASP A 47 -1.58 8.74 -1.55
CA ASP A 47 -1.07 9.50 -0.42
C ASP A 47 0.24 10.20 -0.79
N LEU A 48 1.22 9.45 -1.33
CA LEU A 48 2.54 10.00 -1.66
C LEU A 48 2.50 11.00 -2.82
N ALA A 49 1.73 10.73 -3.87
CA ALA A 49 1.53 11.65 -4.99
C ALA A 49 0.89 12.98 -4.53
N SER A 50 0.06 12.95 -3.49
CA SER A 50 -0.52 14.15 -2.87
C SER A 50 0.35 14.82 -1.81
N GLY A 51 1.57 14.31 -1.57
CA GLY A 51 2.50 14.82 -0.56
C GLY A 51 2.09 14.52 0.88
N LYS A 52 1.21 13.54 1.10
CA LYS A 52 0.80 13.09 2.43
C LYS A 52 1.70 11.96 2.90
N ALA A 53 1.87 11.88 4.22
CA ALA A 53 2.42 10.68 4.83
C ALA A 53 1.41 9.53 4.69
N SER A 54 1.91 8.33 4.38
CA SER A 54 1.08 7.13 4.36
C SER A 54 1.18 6.38 5.69
N ASP A 55 0.03 5.95 6.20
CA ASP A 55 -0.11 5.07 7.37
C ASP A 55 0.21 3.60 7.07
N SER A 56 0.41 3.27 5.79
CA SER A 56 0.65 1.90 5.32
C SER A 56 2.11 1.49 5.40
N VAL A 57 3.01 2.36 5.87
CA VAL A 57 4.46 2.08 5.99
C VAL A 57 4.75 1.41 7.33
N CYS A 58 5.50 0.29 7.33
CA CYS A 58 5.90 -0.36 8.57
C CYS A 58 6.81 0.55 9.41
N THR A 59 6.75 0.46 10.74
CA THR A 59 7.59 1.27 11.64
C THR A 59 9.10 1.03 11.43
N ASP A 60 9.47 -0.18 11.04
CA ASP A 60 10.84 -0.61 10.73
C ASP A 60 11.14 -0.60 9.21
N SER A 61 10.29 0.05 8.40
CA SER A 61 10.51 0.16 6.96
C SER A 61 11.84 0.84 6.66
N VAL A 62 12.53 0.34 5.64
CA VAL A 62 13.79 0.90 5.12
C VAL A 62 13.58 1.73 3.85
N SER A 63 12.32 1.90 3.42
CA SER A 63 11.98 2.54 2.16
C SER A 63 12.48 3.97 2.06
N ASN A 64 13.13 4.30 0.94
CA ASN A 64 13.20 5.67 0.47
C ASN A 64 11.92 5.99 -0.31
N LEU A 65 11.09 6.91 0.21
CA LEU A 65 9.81 7.28 -0.40
C LEU A 65 9.92 8.40 -1.44
N GLY A 66 11.09 9.00 -1.64
CA GLY A 66 11.28 10.05 -2.65
C GLY A 66 10.41 11.29 -2.42
N VAL A 67 9.95 11.90 -3.51
CA VAL A 67 9.11 13.11 -3.53
C VAL A 67 7.79 12.85 -4.27
N PRO A 68 6.75 13.69 -4.08
CA PRO A 68 5.42 13.42 -4.64
C PRO A 68 5.39 13.20 -6.16
N SER A 69 6.24 13.92 -6.91
CA SER A 69 6.33 13.77 -8.37
C SER A 69 6.83 12.39 -8.82
N ASP A 70 7.53 11.64 -7.95
CA ASP A 70 7.98 10.29 -8.27
C ASP A 70 6.81 9.28 -8.31
N TRP A 71 5.66 9.65 -7.72
CA TRP A 71 4.47 8.79 -7.58
C TRP A 71 3.31 9.20 -8.49
N SER A 72 3.24 10.48 -8.88
CA SER A 72 2.19 10.98 -9.77
C SER A 72 2.23 10.27 -11.13
N GLY A 73 1.11 9.69 -11.54
CA GLY A 73 1.01 8.92 -12.79
C GLY A 73 1.20 7.42 -12.63
N LEU A 74 1.55 6.96 -11.42
CA LEU A 74 1.65 5.54 -11.10
C LEU A 74 0.34 4.97 -10.55
N SER A 75 0.15 3.67 -10.73
CA SER A 75 -0.95 2.89 -10.13
C SER A 75 -0.46 1.50 -9.72
N ALA A 76 -1.29 0.77 -8.97
CA ALA A 76 -1.01 -0.61 -8.62
C ALA A 76 -1.03 -1.51 -9.87
N GLY A 77 -0.04 -2.39 -9.99
CA GLY A 77 0.00 -3.45 -10.99
C GLY A 77 -0.51 -4.79 -10.47
N GLU A 78 0.25 -5.84 -10.73
CA GLU A 78 -0.12 -7.22 -10.43
C GLU A 78 0.50 -7.70 -9.11
N PRO A 79 -0.31 -8.08 -8.11
CA PRO A 79 0.20 -8.55 -6.84
C PRO A 79 0.75 -9.97 -6.94
N GLU A 80 1.94 -10.19 -6.40
CA GLU A 80 2.62 -11.48 -6.39
C GLU A 80 3.00 -11.93 -4.98
N LYS A 81 2.93 -13.24 -4.76
CA LYS A 81 3.56 -13.84 -3.58
C LYS A 81 5.07 -13.70 -3.73
N PHE A 82 5.71 -13.21 -2.67
CA PHE A 82 7.13 -12.93 -2.72
C PHE A 82 7.96 -14.18 -3.06
N PHE A 83 8.91 -14.02 -3.98
CA PHE A 83 9.86 -15.06 -4.37
C PHE A 83 11.29 -14.55 -4.23
N ALA A 84 12.05 -15.15 -3.30
CA ALA A 84 13.34 -14.63 -2.87
C ALA A 84 14.42 -14.62 -3.97
N ASP A 85 14.36 -15.55 -4.92
CA ASP A 85 15.39 -15.70 -5.97
C ASP A 85 15.46 -14.48 -6.92
N TYR A 86 14.44 -13.63 -6.96
CA TYR A 86 14.44 -12.40 -7.76
C TYR A 86 14.87 -11.16 -6.98
N TRP A 87 14.87 -11.22 -5.64
CA TRP A 87 14.94 -10.04 -4.79
C TRP A 87 15.79 -10.30 -3.53
N GLU A 88 17.08 -10.59 -3.73
CA GLU A 88 17.99 -11.01 -2.65
C GLU A 88 18.07 -9.99 -1.50
N GLU A 89 18.05 -8.69 -1.79
CA GLU A 89 18.09 -7.64 -0.78
C GLU A 89 16.79 -7.58 0.02
N GLN A 90 15.64 -7.61 -0.66
CA GLN A 90 14.34 -7.57 -0.01
C GLN A 90 14.03 -8.85 0.74
N ALA A 91 14.58 -10.01 0.32
CA ALA A 91 14.40 -11.27 1.03
C ALA A 91 14.86 -11.18 2.50
N LYS A 92 15.87 -10.35 2.80
CA LYS A 92 16.36 -10.10 4.16
C LYS A 92 15.33 -9.39 5.06
N LEU A 93 14.34 -8.74 4.45
CA LEU A 93 13.27 -8.01 5.14
C LEU A 93 12.04 -8.88 5.42
N ASN A 94 12.08 -10.15 5.00
CA ASN A 94 10.99 -11.14 5.13
C ASN A 94 9.63 -10.64 4.58
N PRO A 95 9.53 -10.21 3.32
CA PRO A 95 8.26 -9.90 2.67
C PRO A 95 7.42 -11.16 2.42
N GLN A 96 6.10 -10.96 2.36
CA GLN A 96 5.14 -11.98 1.93
C GLN A 96 4.58 -11.70 0.54
N TRP A 97 4.63 -10.44 0.11
CA TRP A 97 4.14 -9.97 -1.18
C TRP A 97 5.05 -8.92 -1.78
N ASN A 98 5.06 -8.86 -3.12
CA ASN A 98 5.48 -7.70 -3.88
C ASN A 98 4.40 -7.35 -4.91
N ILE A 99 4.43 -6.13 -5.43
CA ILE A 99 3.58 -5.67 -6.53
C ILE A 99 4.40 -4.70 -7.37
N ASN A 100 4.30 -4.83 -8.69
CA ASN A 100 4.87 -3.83 -9.60
C ASN A 100 3.98 -2.58 -9.64
N LEU A 101 4.57 -1.44 -9.93
CA LEU A 101 3.85 -0.21 -10.24
C LEU A 101 3.70 -0.08 -11.75
N GLU A 102 2.48 0.24 -12.17
CA GLU A 102 2.15 0.49 -13.56
C GLU A 102 2.26 1.98 -13.89
N GLY A 103 2.55 2.27 -15.15
CA GLY A 103 2.75 3.63 -15.64
C GLY A 103 4.16 4.16 -15.41
N LEU A 104 4.31 5.46 -15.56
CA LEU A 104 5.55 6.19 -15.31
C LEU A 104 5.22 7.49 -14.58
N PRO A 105 6.16 8.07 -13.82
CA PRO A 105 5.98 9.41 -13.28
C PRO A 105 5.63 10.41 -14.39
N ASP A 106 4.72 11.34 -14.09
CA ASP A 106 4.31 12.36 -15.05
C ASP A 106 5.53 13.14 -15.58
N GLY A 107 5.71 13.13 -16.91
CA GLY A 107 6.85 13.80 -17.56
C GLY A 107 8.18 13.05 -17.44
N ALA A 108 8.18 11.77 -17.07
CA ALA A 108 9.38 10.94 -17.07
C ALA A 108 10.06 10.91 -18.45
N VAL A 109 11.39 10.96 -18.43
CA VAL A 109 12.26 10.88 -19.61
C VAL A 109 13.34 9.82 -19.36
N PRO A 110 14.03 9.31 -20.39
CA PRO A 110 15.15 8.41 -20.18
C PRO A 110 16.16 8.98 -19.16
N GLY A 111 16.55 8.15 -18.19
CA GLY A 111 17.37 8.51 -17.04
C GLY A 111 16.58 8.90 -15.78
N THR A 112 15.26 9.12 -15.87
CA THR A 112 14.40 9.33 -14.69
C THR A 112 14.43 8.09 -13.80
N ARG A 113 14.68 8.29 -12.51
CA ARG A 113 14.48 7.25 -11.48
C ARG A 113 13.03 7.26 -11.03
N PHE A 114 12.45 6.08 -10.85
CA PHE A 114 11.05 5.93 -10.45
C PHE A 114 10.86 4.69 -9.57
N PRO A 115 9.86 4.66 -8.68
CA PRO A 115 9.54 3.46 -7.92
C PRO A 115 8.94 2.41 -8.86
N GLY A 116 9.51 1.20 -8.85
CA GLY A 116 9.13 0.08 -9.72
C GLY A 116 8.32 -0.98 -9.01
N ASP A 117 8.73 -1.37 -7.80
CA ASP A 117 8.06 -2.43 -7.02
C ASP A 117 7.93 -2.04 -5.55
N ILE A 118 6.84 -2.47 -4.92
CA ILE A 118 6.59 -2.28 -3.49
C ILE A 118 6.54 -3.64 -2.80
N PHE A 119 7.16 -3.74 -1.64
CA PHE A 119 7.25 -4.97 -0.85
C PHE A 119 6.46 -4.85 0.44
N PHE A 120 5.75 -5.91 0.81
CA PHE A 120 4.85 -5.91 1.96
C PHE A 120 5.17 -7.00 2.96
N ARG A 121 4.92 -6.68 4.22
CA ARG A 121 4.82 -7.63 5.32
C ARG A 121 3.37 -7.75 5.77
N GLU A 122 2.94 -8.98 6.04
CA GLU A 122 1.67 -9.23 6.72
C GLU A 122 1.84 -9.01 8.24
N THR A 123 0.89 -8.30 8.84
CA THR A 123 0.84 -8.01 10.28
C THR A 123 -0.55 -8.35 10.83
N GLU A 124 -0.71 -8.34 12.15
CA GLU A 124 -2.04 -8.50 12.78
C GLU A 124 -3.03 -7.42 12.34
N GLY A 125 -2.54 -6.23 11.96
CA GLY A 125 -3.36 -5.11 11.49
C GLY A 125 -3.63 -5.11 9.99
N GLY A 126 -3.12 -6.09 9.23
CA GLY A 126 -3.17 -6.11 7.76
C GLY A 126 -1.79 -5.99 7.13
N LEU A 127 -1.71 -5.42 5.93
CA LEU A 127 -0.44 -5.25 5.21
C LEU A 127 0.24 -3.94 5.60
N CYS A 128 1.57 -3.96 5.70
CA CYS A 128 2.38 -2.75 5.72
C CYS A 128 3.57 -2.86 4.75
N ILE A 129 4.02 -1.72 4.24
CA ILE A 129 5.09 -1.58 3.25
C ILE A 129 6.43 -1.55 3.97
N ILE A 130 7.34 -2.45 3.57
CA ILE A 130 8.67 -2.58 4.17
C ILE A 130 9.77 -1.95 3.32
N ASP A 131 9.64 -1.99 1.99
CA ASP A 131 10.63 -1.45 1.05
C ASP A 131 9.98 -1.03 -0.28
N VAL A 132 10.69 -0.20 -1.04
CA VAL A 132 10.37 0.21 -2.41
C VAL A 132 11.61 0.01 -3.27
N ALA A 133 11.53 -0.84 -4.29
CA ALA A 133 12.59 -0.96 -5.28
C ALA A 133 12.46 0.16 -6.32
N TRP A 134 13.59 0.80 -6.63
CA TRP A 134 13.65 1.91 -7.57
C TRP A 134 14.32 1.48 -8.87
N SER A 135 13.70 1.85 -9.99
CA SER A 135 14.17 1.60 -11.34
C SER A 135 14.69 2.88 -11.98
N THR A 136 15.38 2.75 -13.11
CA THR A 136 15.77 3.88 -13.96
C THR A 136 15.20 3.66 -15.35
N LEU A 137 14.52 4.67 -15.90
CA LEU A 137 13.90 4.57 -17.20
C LEU A 137 14.96 4.56 -18.30
N GLU A 138 15.08 3.48 -19.06
CA GLU A 138 16.10 3.39 -20.12
C GLU A 138 15.63 4.00 -21.44
N SER A 139 14.37 3.82 -21.80
CA SER A 139 13.78 4.34 -23.03
C SER A 139 12.27 4.52 -22.92
N VAL A 140 11.72 5.49 -23.66
CA VAL A 140 10.28 5.60 -23.92
C VAL A 140 10.00 5.09 -25.33
N GLY A 141 9.07 4.14 -25.45
CA GLY A 141 8.64 3.55 -26.73
C GLY A 141 7.64 4.41 -27.48
#